data_AF-A0A251N3Y5-F1
#
_entry.id   AF-A0A251N3Y5-F1
#
_cell.length_a   1.000
_cell.length_b   1.000
_cell.length_c   1.000
_cell.angle_alpha   90.00
_cell.angle_beta   90.00
_cell.angle_gamma   90.00
#
_symmetry.space_group_name_H-M   'P 1'
#
loop_
_entity.id
_entity.type
_entity.pdbx_description
1 polymer ?
#
loop_
_entity_poly.entity_id
_entity_poly.type
_entity_poly.pdbx_seq_one_letter_code
_entity_poly.pdbx_strand_id
1 'polypeptide(L)'
;MFIGIGAMEKLVSSWYNVQPLPDNYIFPPDARPGKLDVPLCNNIPVIDMGGAGAEAHDRTSIIQQMLNASEEFGFFQVINHGIPENLLKDTMRVFKEFFELPLEDKASLYSEDPNKNCRLFTSSGNYDWEEAHFWRDILRHCCHPLEQCIQFWPQKPITYREHVGACSTQVREVALNILQLISEGLGLEPGYFRDELSQVSLLSVNYYPPCPDPSLTLGVPKHCDPNLITILLQGDVNGLQVFKDGEWIGVEPLPSALVVNIGYQLQIISNGKLKCAEHRAVTNSRNARTSTAFFFTPSPDCLIKPAGALINASNPQRYKAFQYKEFITNYAMKQGKTDIVLEPFKLQA
;
A
#
# COMPACT_ATOMS: atom_id res chain seq x y z
N MET A 1 21.34 13.72 18.02
CA MET A 1 20.38 14.61 18.70
C MET A 1 19.36 13.69 19.36
N PHE A 2 19.35 13.57 20.69
CA PHE A 2 18.33 12.78 21.38
C PHE A 2 16.99 13.47 21.07
N ILE A 3 16.14 12.80 20.30
CA ILE A 3 14.77 13.25 20.09
C ILE A 3 14.12 13.16 21.47
N GLY A 4 13.72 14.31 22.03
CA GLY A 4 13.07 14.35 23.33
C GLY A 4 11.78 13.52 23.31
N ILE A 5 11.43 12.95 24.45
CA ILE A 5 10.21 12.17 24.69
C ILE A 5 8.96 12.88 24.10
N GLY A 6 8.95 14.22 24.08
CA GLY A 6 7.88 15.04 23.51
C GLY A 6 7.59 14.85 22.00
N ALA A 7 8.51 14.37 21.17
CA ALA A 7 8.18 14.09 19.76
C ALA A 7 7.38 12.78 19.62
N MET A 8 7.60 11.83 20.53
CA MET A 8 6.83 10.59 20.57
C MET A 8 5.41 10.79 21.10
N GLU A 9 5.16 11.88 21.82
CA GLU A 9 3.80 12.29 22.21
C GLU A 9 2.95 12.63 20.97
N LYS A 10 3.52 12.80 19.77
CA LYS A 10 2.73 12.90 18.54
C LYS A 10 2.10 11.57 18.12
N LEU A 11 2.66 10.42 18.54
CA LEU A 11 2.14 9.11 18.14
C LEU A 11 0.73 8.91 18.70
N VAL A 12 -0.26 8.72 17.82
CA VAL A 12 -1.67 8.58 18.22
C VAL A 12 -1.84 7.37 19.15
N SER A 13 -1.04 6.30 18.96
CA SER A 13 -1.03 5.13 19.84
C SER A 13 -0.68 5.43 21.31
N SER A 14 -0.08 6.58 21.61
CA SER A 14 0.28 6.97 22.98
C SER A 14 -0.83 7.72 23.74
N TRP A 15 -1.85 8.24 23.04
CA TRP A 15 -2.89 9.07 23.65
C TRP A 15 -4.30 8.91 23.04
N TYR A 16 -4.54 7.90 22.21
CA TYR A 16 -5.82 7.70 21.48
C TYR A 16 -7.10 7.70 22.35
N ASN A 17 -7.01 7.49 23.67
CA ASN A 17 -8.12 7.49 24.63
C ASN A 17 -8.65 8.90 24.98
N VAL A 18 -8.46 9.89 24.13
CA VAL A 18 -8.95 11.26 24.31
C VAL A 18 -10.40 11.42 23.88
N GLN A 19 -11.14 12.29 24.57
CA GLN A 19 -12.49 12.71 24.24
C GLN A 19 -12.63 14.21 24.58
N PRO A 20 -13.03 15.08 23.63
CA PRO A 20 -13.41 14.81 22.24
C PRO A 20 -12.21 14.48 21.32
N LEU A 21 -12.50 14.12 20.05
CA LEU A 21 -11.48 14.02 19.00
C LEU A 21 -10.78 15.39 18.81
N PRO A 22 -9.43 15.47 18.77
CA PRO A 22 -8.74 16.75 18.61
C PRO A 22 -9.02 17.42 17.26
N ASP A 23 -9.11 18.77 17.25
CA ASP A 23 -9.52 19.55 16.08
C ASP A 23 -8.64 19.32 14.85
N ASN A 24 -7.33 19.15 15.03
CA ASN A 24 -6.37 18.86 13.96
C ASN A 24 -6.51 17.45 13.36
N TYR A 25 -7.38 16.58 13.89
CA TYR A 25 -7.74 15.28 13.30
C TYR A 25 -9.15 15.29 12.68
N ILE A 26 -9.88 16.40 12.77
CA ILE A 26 -11.21 16.56 12.17
C ILE A 26 -11.04 16.96 10.71
N PHE A 27 -11.45 16.08 9.81
CA PHE A 27 -11.40 16.34 8.37
C PHE A 27 -12.46 17.38 7.98
N PRO A 28 -12.20 18.18 6.92
CA PRO A 28 -13.20 19.10 6.38
C PRO A 28 -14.43 18.30 5.90
N PRO A 29 -15.64 18.89 5.93
CA PRO A 29 -16.89 18.16 5.73
C PRO A 29 -16.96 17.29 4.46
N ASP A 30 -16.35 17.74 3.37
CA ASP A 30 -16.27 17.08 2.06
C ASP A 30 -15.23 15.94 2.01
N ALA A 31 -14.24 15.94 2.90
CA ALA A 31 -13.22 14.91 3.00
C ALA A 31 -13.48 13.87 4.12
N ARG A 32 -14.56 14.02 4.88
CA ARG A 32 -14.95 13.07 5.94
C ARG A 32 -15.32 11.70 5.36
N PRO A 33 -15.28 10.62 6.18
CA PRO A 33 -15.70 9.29 5.78
C PRO A 33 -17.09 9.21 5.13
N GLY A 34 -18.02 10.08 5.55
CA GLY A 34 -19.42 10.01 5.13
C GLY A 34 -20.14 8.88 5.88
N LYS A 35 -20.74 7.95 5.15
CA LYS A 35 -21.37 6.75 5.75
C LYS A 35 -20.30 5.87 6.40
N LEU A 36 -20.46 5.57 7.68
CA LEU A 36 -19.56 4.67 8.42
C LEU A 36 -19.77 3.20 8.06
N ASP A 37 -21.03 2.79 7.95
CA ASP A 37 -21.42 1.45 7.53
C ASP A 37 -21.36 1.36 6.01
N VAL A 38 -20.16 1.15 5.49
CA VAL A 38 -19.93 0.81 4.09
C VAL A 38 -20.06 -0.71 3.95
N PRO A 39 -20.93 -1.22 3.05
CA PRO A 39 -21.09 -2.65 2.87
C PRO A 39 -19.77 -3.29 2.44
N LEU A 40 -19.47 -4.45 3.03
CA LEU A 40 -18.41 -5.30 2.52
C LEU A 40 -18.83 -5.79 1.15
N CYS A 41 -17.93 -5.62 0.18
CA CYS A 41 -18.17 -6.04 -1.18
C CYS A 41 -17.61 -7.45 -1.37
N ASN A 42 -18.50 -8.43 -1.42
CA ASN A 42 -18.14 -9.82 -1.75
C ASN A 42 -17.71 -9.99 -3.22
N ASN A 43 -17.74 -8.91 -4.02
CA ASN A 43 -17.44 -8.94 -5.45
C ASN A 43 -16.02 -8.49 -5.78
N ILE A 44 -15.19 -8.08 -4.80
CA ILE A 44 -13.78 -7.85 -5.10
C ILE A 44 -13.19 -9.19 -5.53
N PRO A 45 -12.61 -9.30 -6.74
CA PRO A 45 -12.21 -10.59 -7.28
C PRO A 45 -11.20 -11.29 -6.37
N VAL A 46 -11.44 -12.58 -6.10
CA VAL A 46 -10.52 -13.46 -5.37
C VAL A 46 -9.92 -14.43 -6.38
N ILE A 47 -8.59 -14.40 -6.49
CA ILE A 47 -7.85 -15.14 -7.51
C ILE A 47 -7.07 -16.26 -6.83
N ASP A 48 -7.37 -17.49 -7.21
CA ASP A 48 -6.64 -18.67 -6.73
C ASP A 48 -5.33 -18.84 -7.51
N MET A 49 -4.20 -18.66 -6.82
CA MET A 49 -2.87 -18.80 -7.42
C MET A 49 -2.32 -20.24 -7.39
N GLY A 50 -3.02 -21.20 -6.78
CA GLY A 50 -2.59 -22.59 -6.68
C GLY A 50 -2.44 -23.28 -8.04
N GLY A 51 -3.23 -22.85 -9.03
CA GLY A 51 -3.16 -23.35 -10.42
C GLY A 51 -2.11 -22.68 -11.31
N ALA A 52 -1.38 -21.67 -10.82
CA ALA A 52 -0.48 -20.88 -11.68
C ALA A 52 0.72 -21.66 -12.25
N GLY A 53 1.07 -22.79 -11.62
CA GLY A 53 2.06 -23.77 -12.08
C GLY A 53 1.47 -25.09 -12.58
N ALA A 54 0.14 -25.17 -12.75
CA ALA A 54 -0.57 -26.34 -13.25
C ALA A 54 -0.69 -26.33 -14.79
N GLU A 55 -1.68 -27.01 -15.35
CA GLU A 55 -1.87 -27.11 -16.80
C GLU A 55 -2.02 -25.74 -17.48
N ALA A 56 -1.69 -25.66 -18.78
CA ALA A 56 -1.73 -24.41 -19.54
C ALA A 56 -3.11 -23.71 -19.48
N HIS A 57 -4.20 -24.46 -19.36
CA HIS A 57 -5.56 -23.95 -19.24
C HIS A 57 -5.79 -23.15 -17.94
N ASP A 58 -5.25 -23.64 -16.82
CA ASP A 58 -5.38 -23.00 -15.51
C ASP A 58 -4.62 -21.66 -15.48
N ARG A 59 -3.42 -21.64 -16.08
CA ARG A 59 -2.61 -20.41 -16.17
C ARG A 59 -3.30 -19.31 -16.97
N THR A 60 -3.83 -19.63 -18.15
CA THR A 60 -4.55 -18.63 -18.99
C THR A 60 -5.77 -18.07 -18.27
N SER A 61 -6.52 -18.92 -17.55
CA SER A 61 -7.67 -18.49 -16.74
C SER A 61 -7.25 -17.51 -15.65
N ILE A 62 -6.18 -17.81 -14.90
CA ILE A 62 -5.66 -16.94 -13.83
C ILE A 62 -5.24 -15.58 -14.39
N ILE A 63 -4.52 -15.57 -15.53
CA ILE A 63 -4.10 -14.33 -16.20
C ILE A 63 -5.30 -13.47 -16.56
N GLN A 64 -6.34 -14.07 -17.17
CA GLN A 64 -7.53 -13.33 -17.57
C GLN A 64 -8.28 -12.76 -16.37
N GLN A 65 -8.39 -13.51 -15.27
CA GLN A 65 -9.00 -13.04 -14.03
C GLN A 65 -8.22 -11.86 -13.43
N MET A 66 -6.88 -11.94 -13.40
CA MET A 66 -6.01 -10.86 -12.93
C MET A 66 -6.16 -9.58 -13.76
N LEU A 67 -6.16 -9.71 -15.09
CA LEU A 67 -6.36 -8.56 -15.98
C LEU A 67 -7.74 -7.96 -15.79
N ASN A 68 -8.80 -8.75 -15.81
CA ASN A 68 -10.16 -8.26 -15.65
C ASN A 68 -10.33 -7.53 -14.31
N ALA A 69 -9.83 -8.10 -13.22
CA ALA A 69 -9.87 -7.45 -11.91
C ALA A 69 -9.05 -6.14 -11.88
N SER A 70 -7.88 -6.13 -12.51
CA SER A 70 -7.02 -4.94 -12.61
C SER A 70 -7.62 -3.84 -13.49
N GLU A 71 -8.38 -4.19 -14.52
CA GLU A 71 -9.07 -3.26 -15.42
C GLU A 71 -10.37 -2.73 -14.81
N GLU A 72 -11.13 -3.59 -14.12
CA GLU A 72 -12.43 -3.22 -13.57
C GLU A 72 -12.31 -2.54 -12.20
N PHE A 73 -11.55 -3.13 -11.29
CA PHE A 73 -11.42 -2.70 -9.90
C PHE A 73 -10.08 -2.05 -9.60
N GLY A 74 -9.00 -2.41 -10.31
CA GLY A 74 -7.64 -2.05 -9.90
C GLY A 74 -7.17 -2.74 -8.61
N PHE A 75 -7.98 -3.67 -8.09
CA PHE A 75 -7.82 -4.40 -6.84
C PHE A 75 -8.28 -5.84 -7.02
N PHE A 76 -7.62 -6.76 -6.33
CA PHE A 76 -8.06 -8.15 -6.18
C PHE A 76 -7.44 -8.75 -4.92
N GLN A 77 -7.98 -9.86 -4.46
CA GLN A 77 -7.36 -10.70 -3.43
C GLN A 77 -6.72 -11.90 -4.08
N VAL A 78 -5.61 -12.39 -3.54
CA VAL A 78 -5.00 -13.65 -3.93
C VAL A 78 -5.03 -14.63 -2.76
N ILE A 79 -5.36 -15.89 -3.06
CA ILE A 79 -5.29 -17.03 -2.15
C ILE A 79 -4.39 -18.10 -2.77
N ASN A 80 -3.97 -19.08 -1.97
CA ASN A 80 -3.06 -20.16 -2.42
C ASN A 80 -1.80 -19.61 -3.12
N HIS A 81 -1.32 -18.45 -2.68
CA HIS A 81 -0.13 -17.76 -3.23
C HIS A 81 1.20 -18.40 -2.80
N GLY A 82 1.16 -19.52 -2.06
CA GLY A 82 2.35 -20.30 -1.67
C GLY A 82 3.08 -19.82 -0.42
N ILE A 83 2.62 -18.75 0.24
CA ILE A 83 3.20 -18.31 1.53
C ILE A 83 2.56 -19.11 2.66
N PRO A 84 3.33 -19.74 3.56
CA PRO A 84 2.78 -20.44 4.71
C PRO A 84 1.90 -19.53 5.58
N GLU A 85 0.70 -19.99 5.91
CA GLU A 85 -0.26 -19.25 6.73
C GLU A 85 0.29 -18.88 8.12
N ASN A 86 1.07 -19.78 8.74
CA ASN A 86 1.72 -19.52 10.01
C ASN A 86 2.71 -18.35 9.92
N LEU A 87 3.45 -18.22 8.80
CA LEU A 87 4.37 -17.10 8.60
C LEU A 87 3.61 -15.77 8.54
N LEU A 88 2.50 -15.70 7.79
CA LEU A 88 1.66 -14.49 7.73
C LEU A 88 1.11 -14.12 9.12
N LYS A 89 0.60 -15.11 9.86
CA LYS A 89 0.08 -14.93 11.22
C LYS A 89 1.15 -14.46 12.19
N ASP A 90 2.33 -15.08 12.17
CA ASP A 90 3.46 -14.75 13.04
C ASP A 90 3.99 -13.36 12.74
N THR A 91 4.13 -13.00 11.46
CA THR A 91 4.51 -11.65 11.03
C THR A 91 3.50 -10.60 11.49
N MET A 92 2.19 -10.85 11.35
CA MET A 92 1.15 -9.94 11.84
C MET A 92 1.20 -9.79 13.37
N ARG A 93 1.43 -10.89 14.10
CA ARG A 93 1.59 -10.87 15.56
C ARG A 93 2.78 -10.02 15.98
N VAL A 94 3.93 -10.19 15.34
CA VAL A 94 5.14 -9.38 15.56
C VAL A 94 4.87 -7.88 15.37
N PHE A 95 4.10 -7.52 14.35
CA PHE A 95 3.74 -6.12 14.12
C PHE A 95 2.84 -5.56 15.23
N LYS A 96 1.83 -6.33 15.67
CA LYS A 96 0.98 -5.94 16.80
C LYS A 96 1.82 -5.76 18.07
N GLU A 97 2.67 -6.72 18.39
CA GLU A 97 3.59 -6.67 19.54
C GLU A 97 4.51 -5.44 19.47
N PHE A 98 5.06 -5.11 18.30
CA PHE A 98 5.87 -3.91 18.12
C PHE A 98 5.12 -2.63 18.52
N PHE A 99 3.87 -2.45 18.09
CA PHE A 99 3.10 -1.25 18.42
C PHE A 99 2.68 -1.20 19.89
N GLU A 100 2.53 -2.35 20.54
CA GLU A 100 2.25 -2.49 21.98
C GLU A 100 3.47 -2.23 22.88
N LEU A 101 4.70 -2.21 22.32
CA LEU A 101 5.91 -1.91 23.09
C LEU A 101 5.82 -0.54 23.81
N PRO A 102 6.48 -0.39 24.98
CA PRO A 102 6.67 0.91 25.61
C PRO A 102 7.32 1.92 24.67
N LEU A 103 7.02 3.21 24.85
CA LEU A 103 7.60 4.27 24.01
C LEU A 103 9.13 4.27 24.04
N GLU A 104 9.72 4.01 25.21
CA GLU A 104 11.17 3.92 25.40
C GLU A 104 11.85 2.96 24.40
N ASP A 105 11.20 1.83 24.12
CA ASP A 105 11.69 0.80 23.20
C ASP A 105 11.53 1.17 21.73
N LYS A 106 10.61 2.12 21.43
CA LYS A 106 10.34 2.62 20.08
C LYS A 106 11.06 3.94 19.78
N ALA A 107 11.59 4.62 20.79
CA ALA A 107 12.09 5.99 20.71
C ALA A 107 13.21 6.19 19.68
N SER A 108 14.13 5.23 19.59
CA SER A 108 15.24 5.29 18.63
C SER A 108 14.78 5.24 17.17
N LEU A 109 13.59 4.68 16.92
CA LEU A 109 13.00 4.55 15.59
C LEU A 109 12.19 5.78 15.19
N TYR A 110 11.69 6.57 16.16
CA TYR A 110 10.91 7.75 15.82
C TYR A 110 11.73 8.72 14.95
N SER A 111 11.14 9.20 13.85
CA SER A 111 11.78 10.19 12.97
C SER A 111 10.81 10.73 11.93
N GLU A 112 10.76 12.06 11.82
CA GLU A 112 10.05 12.75 10.73
C GLU A 112 10.91 12.88 9.46
N ASP A 113 12.23 12.65 9.53
CA ASP A 113 13.13 12.65 8.36
C ASP A 113 12.73 11.52 7.38
N PRO A 114 12.34 11.86 6.12
CA PRO A 114 11.97 10.88 5.11
C PRO A 114 13.13 10.02 4.62
N ASN A 115 14.38 10.43 4.85
CA ASN A 115 15.57 9.71 4.39
C ASN A 115 16.05 8.63 5.38
N LYS A 116 15.42 8.50 6.55
CA LYS A 116 15.79 7.48 7.54
C LYS A 116 15.35 6.09 7.07
N ASN A 117 16.30 5.15 7.00
CA ASN A 117 16.09 3.77 6.50
C ASN A 117 14.99 2.98 7.21
N CYS A 118 14.81 3.24 8.51
CA CYS A 118 13.70 2.71 9.29
C CYS A 118 13.20 3.81 10.21
N ARG A 119 11.92 4.13 10.12
CA ARG A 119 11.31 5.20 10.91
C ARG A 119 9.91 4.86 11.38
N LEU A 120 9.65 5.26 12.63
CA LEU A 120 8.32 5.34 13.24
C LEU A 120 7.86 6.80 13.19
N PHE A 121 6.65 7.06 12.73
CA PHE A 121 6.06 8.39 12.67
C PHE A 121 4.54 8.28 12.69
N THR A 122 3.84 9.40 12.74
CA THR A 122 2.36 9.45 12.79
C THR A 122 1.80 10.22 11.61
N SER A 123 0.51 10.02 11.32
CA SER A 123 -0.23 10.65 10.24
C SER A 123 0.33 10.36 8.82
N SER A 124 1.16 11.26 8.27
CA SER A 124 1.85 11.13 7.01
C SER A 124 3.28 11.67 7.08
N GLY A 125 4.00 11.61 5.94
CA GLY A 125 5.35 12.17 5.85
C GLY A 125 5.41 13.70 5.89
N ASN A 126 4.27 14.39 5.85
CA ASN A 126 4.15 15.85 5.78
C ASN A 126 3.36 16.44 6.96
N TYR A 127 3.48 15.85 8.16
CA TYR A 127 2.68 16.16 9.36
C TYR A 127 2.36 17.66 9.54
N ASP A 128 3.37 18.53 9.53
CA ASP A 128 3.20 19.98 9.81
C ASP A 128 2.46 20.76 8.71
N TRP A 129 2.27 20.16 7.52
CA TRP A 129 1.64 20.78 6.35
C TRP A 129 0.28 20.18 6.01
N GLU A 130 -0.21 19.28 6.86
CA GLU A 130 -1.52 18.66 6.71
C GLU A 130 -2.63 19.61 7.16
N GLU A 131 -3.71 19.64 6.38
CA GLU A 131 -4.94 20.32 6.80
C GLU A 131 -5.64 19.58 7.95
N ALA A 132 -5.58 18.24 7.92
CA ALA A 132 -6.01 17.36 9.00
C ALA A 132 -5.07 16.14 9.09
N HIS A 133 -4.64 15.81 10.30
CA HIS A 133 -3.82 14.65 10.58
C HIS A 133 -4.62 13.36 10.48
N PHE A 134 -3.93 12.31 10.03
CA PHE A 134 -4.51 11.00 9.83
C PHE A 134 -4.40 10.20 11.13
N TRP A 135 -5.46 9.47 11.47
CA TRP A 135 -5.56 8.70 12.71
C TRP A 135 -4.80 7.37 12.61
N ARG A 136 -3.47 7.44 12.49
CA ARG A 136 -2.58 6.28 12.42
C ARG A 136 -1.16 6.58 12.86
N ASP A 137 -0.47 5.53 13.29
CA ASP A 137 0.99 5.48 13.38
C ASP A 137 1.55 4.52 12.33
N ILE A 138 2.78 4.77 11.90
CA ILE A 138 3.42 4.08 10.78
C ILE A 138 4.84 3.69 11.14
N LEU A 139 5.14 2.40 11.02
CA LEU A 139 6.52 1.91 10.93
C LEU A 139 6.85 1.65 9.47
N ARG A 140 7.85 2.35 8.93
CA ARG A 140 8.27 2.21 7.54
C ARG A 140 9.76 1.89 7.45
N HIS A 141 10.09 0.91 6.61
CA HIS A 141 11.48 0.59 6.26
C HIS A 141 11.58 -0.09 4.89
N CYS A 142 12.74 -0.02 4.25
CA CYS A 142 13.03 -0.86 3.08
C CYS A 142 13.09 -2.34 3.48
N CYS A 143 12.69 -3.23 2.57
CA CYS A 143 12.77 -4.68 2.79
C CYS A 143 13.43 -5.49 1.67
N HIS A 144 13.85 -4.84 0.57
CA HIS A 144 14.67 -5.48 -0.45
C HIS A 144 15.69 -4.48 -1.04
N PRO A 145 16.97 -4.90 -1.26
CA PRO A 145 17.57 -6.19 -0.88
C PRO A 145 17.65 -6.41 0.63
N LEU A 146 17.34 -7.61 1.09
CA LEU A 146 17.13 -7.90 2.51
C LEU A 146 18.41 -7.65 3.33
N GLU A 147 19.55 -8.08 2.82
CA GLU A 147 20.87 -8.03 3.46
C GLU A 147 21.31 -6.59 3.74
N GLN A 148 20.89 -5.65 2.88
CA GLN A 148 21.21 -4.23 3.01
C GLN A 148 20.26 -3.53 3.99
N CYS A 149 19.03 -4.02 4.10
CA CYS A 149 17.96 -3.38 4.86
C CYS A 149 17.89 -3.85 6.32
N ILE A 150 18.07 -5.16 6.57
CA ILE A 150 17.72 -5.82 7.83
C ILE A 150 18.45 -5.26 9.06
N GLN A 151 19.64 -4.70 8.87
CA GLN A 151 20.42 -4.08 9.94
C GLN A 151 19.73 -2.85 10.57
N PHE A 152 18.90 -2.14 9.80
CA PHE A 152 18.20 -0.92 10.24
C PHE A 152 16.86 -1.19 10.92
N TRP A 153 16.34 -2.42 10.84
CA TRP A 153 15.02 -2.77 11.34
C TRP A 153 14.96 -2.81 12.87
N PRO A 154 13.76 -2.79 13.48
CA PRO A 154 13.59 -2.98 14.91
C PRO A 154 14.36 -4.18 15.45
N GLN A 155 14.92 -4.00 16.65
CA GLN A 155 15.51 -5.10 17.44
C GLN A 155 14.49 -5.76 18.37
N LYS A 156 13.39 -5.06 18.66
CA LYS A 156 12.26 -5.54 19.45
C LYS A 156 11.00 -5.51 18.59
N PRO A 157 10.10 -6.50 18.71
CA PRO A 157 10.32 -7.77 19.43
C PRO A 157 11.49 -8.57 18.84
N ILE A 158 12.10 -9.47 19.61
CA ILE A 158 13.35 -10.16 19.22
C ILE A 158 13.18 -10.98 17.94
N THR A 159 11.96 -11.46 17.68
CA THR A 159 11.56 -12.21 16.50
C THR A 159 11.21 -11.34 15.29
N TYR A 160 11.30 -10.00 15.41
CA TYR A 160 10.91 -9.06 14.34
C TYR A 160 11.65 -9.36 13.04
N ARG A 161 12.99 -9.38 13.09
CA ARG A 161 13.82 -9.52 11.89
C ARG A 161 13.66 -10.87 11.21
N GLU A 162 13.49 -11.93 12.01
CA GLU A 162 13.29 -13.29 11.50
C GLU A 162 11.98 -13.41 10.71
N HIS A 163 10.84 -13.12 11.35
CA HIS A 163 9.53 -13.28 10.72
C HIS A 163 9.29 -12.25 9.62
N VAL A 164 9.65 -10.99 9.83
CA VAL A 164 9.46 -9.94 8.82
C VAL A 164 10.39 -10.15 7.63
N GLY A 165 11.60 -10.67 7.87
CA GLY A 165 12.56 -11.00 6.81
C GLY A 165 12.05 -12.13 5.92
N ALA A 166 11.68 -13.25 6.53
CA ALA A 166 11.13 -14.39 5.80
C ALA A 166 9.85 -14.03 5.03
N CYS A 167 8.94 -13.28 5.65
CA CYS A 167 7.71 -12.84 5.01
C CYS A 167 7.98 -11.87 3.85
N SER A 168 8.86 -10.87 4.03
CA SER A 168 9.20 -9.91 2.96
C SER A 168 9.78 -10.59 1.73
N THR A 169 10.64 -11.60 1.92
CA THR A 169 11.19 -12.39 0.81
C THR A 169 10.10 -13.14 0.06
N GLN A 170 9.19 -13.82 0.77
CA GLN A 170 8.13 -14.58 0.10
C GLN A 170 7.08 -13.69 -0.57
N VAL A 171 6.70 -12.57 0.05
CA VAL A 171 5.80 -11.57 -0.55
C VAL A 171 6.41 -10.98 -1.82
N ARG A 172 7.74 -10.80 -1.86
CA ARG A 172 8.43 -10.38 -3.09
C ARG A 172 8.31 -11.43 -4.20
N GLU A 173 8.48 -12.71 -3.90
CA GLU A 173 8.31 -13.76 -4.92
C GLU A 173 6.87 -13.80 -5.45
N VAL A 174 5.87 -13.64 -4.58
CA VAL A 174 4.46 -13.51 -5.00
C VAL A 174 4.26 -12.30 -5.92
N ALA A 175 4.82 -11.14 -5.57
CA ALA A 175 4.74 -9.94 -6.40
C ALA A 175 5.36 -10.14 -7.78
N LEU A 176 6.56 -10.74 -7.85
CA LEU A 176 7.24 -11.01 -9.11
C LEU A 176 6.44 -12.01 -9.98
N ASN A 177 5.81 -13.01 -9.36
CA ASN A 177 4.93 -13.94 -10.06
C ASN A 177 3.68 -13.23 -10.63
N ILE A 178 3.02 -12.39 -9.83
CA ILE A 178 1.87 -11.59 -10.30
C ILE A 178 2.27 -10.67 -11.46
N LEU A 179 3.40 -9.96 -11.33
CA LEU A 179 3.90 -9.09 -12.40
C LEU A 179 4.23 -9.89 -13.67
N GLN A 180 4.76 -11.11 -13.55
CA GLN A 180 5.01 -11.98 -14.69
C GLN A 180 3.71 -12.42 -15.38
N LEU A 181 2.67 -12.77 -14.63
CA LEU A 181 1.35 -13.13 -15.16
C LEU A 181 0.67 -11.93 -15.86
N ILE A 182 0.76 -10.74 -15.25
CA ILE A 182 0.27 -9.49 -15.86
C ILE A 182 1.04 -9.16 -17.14
N SER A 183 2.37 -9.29 -17.13
CA SER A 183 3.22 -9.09 -18.33
C SER A 183 2.78 -9.99 -19.47
N GLU A 184 2.61 -11.28 -19.20
CA GLU A 184 2.16 -12.28 -20.17
C GLU A 184 0.78 -11.93 -20.74
N GLY A 185 -0.18 -11.60 -19.88
CA GLY A 185 -1.53 -11.21 -20.30
C GLY A 185 -1.58 -9.90 -21.10
N LEU A 186 -0.64 -8.99 -20.85
CA LEU A 186 -0.49 -7.76 -21.63
C LEU A 186 0.28 -7.98 -22.95
N GLY A 187 0.79 -9.18 -23.21
CA GLY A 187 1.63 -9.46 -24.40
C GLY A 187 2.99 -8.76 -24.34
N LEU A 188 3.52 -8.55 -23.14
CA LEU A 188 4.85 -7.99 -22.91
C LEU A 188 5.89 -9.10 -22.75
N GLU A 189 7.14 -8.79 -23.10
CA GLU A 189 8.26 -9.73 -23.02
C GLU A 189 8.42 -10.33 -21.61
N PRO A 190 8.83 -11.61 -21.49
CA PRO A 190 9.10 -12.22 -20.19
C PRO A 190 10.09 -11.40 -19.37
N GLY A 191 9.78 -11.20 -18.08
CA GLY A 191 10.62 -10.39 -17.20
C GLY A 191 10.50 -8.87 -17.40
N TYR A 192 9.52 -8.36 -18.16
CA TYR A 192 9.35 -6.92 -18.42
C TYR A 192 9.45 -6.04 -17.17
N PHE A 193 8.85 -6.48 -16.05
CA PHE A 193 8.81 -5.73 -14.79
C PHE A 193 9.96 -6.04 -13.82
N ARG A 194 10.97 -6.81 -14.23
CA ARG A 194 12.14 -7.11 -13.38
C ARG A 194 13.08 -5.91 -13.30
N ASP A 195 14.15 -6.09 -12.54
CA ASP A 195 15.25 -5.13 -12.39
C ASP A 195 14.76 -3.74 -11.97
N GLU A 196 15.03 -2.71 -12.76
CA GLU A 196 14.75 -1.31 -12.40
C GLU A 196 13.28 -1.05 -12.07
N LEU A 197 12.32 -1.76 -12.65
CA LEU A 197 10.89 -1.50 -12.43
C LEU A 197 10.35 -2.07 -11.10
N SER A 198 11.03 -3.05 -10.52
CA SER A 198 10.66 -3.67 -9.24
C SER A 198 11.86 -3.81 -8.29
N GLN A 199 12.83 -2.92 -8.43
CA GLN A 199 14.13 -2.99 -7.75
C GLN A 199 14.00 -2.85 -6.24
N VAL A 200 13.07 -2.00 -5.78
CA VAL A 200 12.95 -1.66 -4.37
C VAL A 200 11.62 -2.19 -3.84
N SER A 201 11.68 -2.78 -2.64
CA SER A 201 10.49 -3.12 -1.87
C SER A 201 10.50 -2.32 -0.58
N LEU A 202 9.42 -1.58 -0.33
CA LEU A 202 9.21 -0.78 0.87
C LEU A 202 8.08 -1.40 1.69
N LEU A 203 8.31 -1.55 2.99
CA LEU A 203 7.32 -2.03 3.93
C LEU A 203 6.78 -0.86 4.74
N SER A 204 5.45 -0.80 4.89
CA SER A 204 4.77 0.14 5.77
C SER A 204 3.74 -0.60 6.62
N VAL A 205 4.03 -0.73 7.90
CA VAL A 205 3.07 -1.22 8.90
C VAL A 205 2.27 -0.02 9.37
N ASN A 206 0.95 -0.08 9.23
CA ASN A 206 0.04 0.96 9.65
C ASN A 206 -0.75 0.46 10.85
N TYR A 207 -0.72 1.23 11.94
CA TYR A 207 -1.47 0.97 13.16
C TYR A 207 -2.50 2.07 13.37
N TYR A 208 -3.77 1.67 13.42
CA TYR A 208 -4.92 2.56 13.59
C TYR A 208 -5.54 2.24 14.96
N PRO A 209 -5.24 3.01 16.02
CA PRO A 209 -5.87 2.79 17.31
C PRO A 209 -7.39 3.09 17.26
N PRO A 210 -8.19 2.61 18.23
CA PRO A 210 -9.59 2.99 18.34
C PRO A 210 -9.75 4.51 18.31
N CYS A 211 -10.74 4.99 17.56
CA CYS A 211 -10.98 6.41 17.34
C CYS A 211 -12.21 6.88 18.15
N PRO A 212 -12.12 8.00 18.89
CA PRO A 212 -13.24 8.52 19.67
C PRO A 212 -14.45 8.90 18.82
N ASP A 213 -14.22 9.43 17.63
CA ASP A 213 -15.26 9.74 16.63
C ASP A 213 -14.80 9.38 15.21
N PRO A 214 -15.04 8.13 14.75
CA PRO A 214 -14.62 7.69 13.43
C PRO A 214 -15.41 8.37 12.30
N SER A 215 -16.47 9.14 12.58
CA SER A 215 -17.23 9.87 11.54
C SER A 215 -16.53 11.15 11.06
N LEU A 216 -15.55 11.63 11.83
CA LEU A 216 -14.87 12.90 11.60
C LEU A 216 -13.44 12.75 11.07
N THR A 217 -12.86 11.55 11.09
CA THR A 217 -11.44 11.33 10.75
C THR A 217 -11.23 10.13 9.84
N LEU A 218 -10.04 10.02 9.26
CA LEU A 218 -9.60 8.90 8.45
C LEU A 218 -8.24 8.41 8.93
N GLY A 219 -8.03 7.10 8.83
CA GLY A 219 -6.71 6.50 9.03
C GLY A 219 -5.80 6.80 7.84
N VAL A 220 -6.33 6.75 6.62
CA VAL A 220 -5.68 7.20 5.40
C VAL A 220 -6.74 7.84 4.50
N PRO A 221 -6.54 9.07 3.99
CA PRO A 221 -7.48 9.68 3.07
C PRO A 221 -7.52 8.98 1.71
N LYS A 222 -8.47 9.41 0.87
CA LYS A 222 -8.56 9.00 -0.53
C LYS A 222 -7.24 9.26 -1.25
N HIS A 223 -6.65 8.23 -1.83
CA HIS A 223 -5.44 8.32 -2.63
C HIS A 223 -5.33 7.17 -3.62
N CYS A 224 -4.32 7.26 -4.49
CA CYS A 224 -3.87 6.22 -5.40
C CYS A 224 -2.39 5.95 -5.14
N ASP A 225 -1.97 4.70 -5.26
CA ASP A 225 -0.61 4.30 -4.93
C ASP A 225 0.41 4.75 -5.99
N PRO A 226 1.55 5.37 -5.62
CA PRO A 226 2.51 5.90 -6.58
C PRO A 226 3.42 4.84 -7.20
N ASN A 227 3.37 3.60 -6.73
CA ASN A 227 4.28 2.50 -7.07
C ASN A 227 3.78 1.65 -8.26
N LEU A 228 4.41 0.49 -8.49
CA LEU A 228 4.02 -0.44 -9.56
C LEU A 228 2.80 -1.28 -9.13
N ILE A 229 2.97 -2.07 -8.07
CA ILE A 229 1.90 -2.80 -7.38
C ILE A 229 2.14 -2.75 -5.87
N THR A 230 1.05 -2.87 -5.11
CA THR A 230 1.08 -3.00 -3.65
C THR A 230 0.51 -4.35 -3.29
N ILE A 231 1.16 -5.04 -2.34
CA ILE A 231 0.61 -6.22 -1.69
C ILE A 231 0.34 -5.87 -0.23
N LEU A 232 -0.89 -6.07 0.23
CA LEU A 232 -1.35 -5.73 1.56
C LEU A 232 -1.74 -6.99 2.34
N LEU A 233 -1.06 -7.18 3.46
CA LEU A 233 -1.47 -8.13 4.50
C LEU A 233 -2.39 -7.40 5.49
N GLN A 234 -3.66 -7.79 5.51
CA GLN A 234 -4.64 -7.25 6.46
C GLN A 234 -4.65 -8.06 7.76
N GLY A 235 -4.86 -7.37 8.89
CA GLY A 235 -5.35 -8.02 10.10
C GLY A 235 -6.86 -8.26 10.04
N ASP A 236 -7.43 -8.78 11.13
CA ASP A 236 -8.83 -9.22 11.21
C ASP A 236 -9.85 -8.09 11.36
N VAL A 237 -9.41 -6.83 11.31
CA VAL A 237 -10.26 -5.64 11.48
C VAL A 237 -10.44 -4.93 10.14
N ASN A 238 -11.70 -4.76 9.75
CA ASN A 238 -12.11 -4.03 8.55
C ASN A 238 -11.62 -2.58 8.58
N GLY A 239 -11.38 -2.01 7.40
CA GLY A 239 -11.03 -0.59 7.30
C GLY A 239 -10.59 -0.15 5.90
N LEU A 240 -10.09 -1.07 5.07
CA LEU A 240 -9.77 -0.75 3.68
C LEU A 240 -11.08 -0.56 2.90
N GLN A 241 -11.16 0.54 2.14
CA GLN A 241 -12.25 0.82 1.22
C GLN A 241 -11.69 1.24 -0.13
N VAL A 242 -12.25 0.70 -1.21
CA VAL A 242 -11.92 1.04 -2.60
C VAL A 242 -13.06 1.89 -3.16
N PHE A 243 -12.75 2.86 -4.00
CA PHE A 243 -13.75 3.70 -4.66
C PHE A 243 -14.03 3.13 -6.06
N LYS A 244 -15.28 2.78 -6.34
CA LYS A 244 -15.73 2.24 -7.62
C LYS A 244 -17.11 2.78 -7.97
N ASP A 245 -17.29 3.20 -9.21
CA ASP A 245 -18.58 3.64 -9.77
C ASP A 245 -19.31 4.71 -8.93
N GLY A 246 -18.54 5.61 -8.29
CA GLY A 246 -19.07 6.70 -7.47
C GLY A 246 -19.32 6.33 -6.00
N GLU A 247 -19.07 5.08 -5.61
CA GLU A 247 -19.32 4.58 -4.27
C GLU A 247 -18.06 3.99 -3.61
N TRP A 248 -18.02 4.06 -2.28
CA TRP A 248 -17.02 3.34 -1.48
C TRP A 248 -17.49 1.91 -1.25
N ILE A 249 -16.59 0.94 -1.45
CA ILE A 249 -16.82 -0.48 -1.17
C ILE A 249 -15.79 -0.99 -0.16
N GLY A 250 -16.25 -1.72 0.86
CA GLY A 250 -15.38 -2.30 1.88
C GLY A 250 -14.68 -3.56 1.36
N VAL A 251 -13.39 -3.71 1.65
CA VAL A 251 -12.62 -4.92 1.34
C VAL A 251 -12.62 -5.84 2.56
N GLU A 252 -13.30 -6.97 2.45
CA GLU A 252 -13.33 -7.99 3.50
C GLU A 252 -11.97 -8.68 3.60
N PRO A 253 -11.32 -8.69 4.79
CA PRO A 253 -10.13 -9.48 5.05
C PRO A 253 -10.48 -10.96 5.02
N LEU A 254 -10.01 -11.67 3.99
CA LEU A 254 -10.12 -13.12 3.91
C LEU A 254 -8.95 -13.79 4.67
N PRO A 255 -9.19 -14.91 5.38
CA PRO A 255 -8.13 -15.64 6.06
C PRO A 255 -6.99 -16.01 5.09
N SER A 256 -5.76 -15.68 5.48
CA SER A 256 -4.55 -15.98 4.71
C SER A 256 -4.51 -15.39 3.29
N ALA A 257 -5.40 -14.47 2.93
CA ALA A 257 -5.37 -13.80 1.65
C ALA A 257 -4.48 -12.56 1.68
N LEU A 258 -3.95 -12.19 0.52
CA LEU A 258 -3.26 -10.93 0.31
C LEU A 258 -4.08 -10.06 -0.64
N VAL A 259 -4.28 -8.80 -0.30
CA VAL A 259 -4.87 -7.83 -1.22
C VAL A 259 -3.78 -7.30 -2.13
N VAL A 260 -4.06 -7.22 -3.43
CA VAL A 260 -3.17 -6.68 -4.45
C VAL A 260 -3.86 -5.50 -5.10
N ASN A 261 -3.15 -4.39 -5.23
CA ASN A 261 -3.63 -3.26 -6.00
C ASN A 261 -2.59 -2.71 -6.97
N ILE A 262 -3.12 -2.21 -8.08
CA ILE A 262 -2.35 -1.61 -9.17
C ILE A 262 -2.01 -0.19 -8.76
N GLY A 263 -0.73 0.18 -8.91
CA GLY A 263 -0.26 1.54 -8.69
C GLY A 263 -0.16 2.34 -9.99
N TYR A 264 0.13 3.64 -9.85
CA TYR A 264 0.21 4.57 -10.97
C TYR A 264 1.22 4.13 -12.04
N GLN A 265 2.35 3.54 -11.66
CA GLN A 265 3.37 3.17 -12.64
C GLN A 265 2.87 2.06 -13.56
N LEU A 266 2.13 1.09 -13.05
CA LEU A 266 1.56 0.01 -13.86
C LEU A 266 0.38 0.51 -14.71
N GLN A 267 -0.43 1.45 -14.21
CA GLN A 267 -1.43 2.14 -15.04
C GLN A 267 -0.77 2.87 -16.22
N ILE A 268 0.33 3.57 -15.99
CA ILE A 268 1.02 4.34 -17.03
C ILE A 268 1.67 3.41 -18.05
N ILE A 269 2.38 2.37 -17.59
CA ILE A 269 3.02 1.36 -18.47
C ILE A 269 1.97 0.63 -19.30
N SER A 270 0.82 0.29 -18.72
CA SER A 270 -0.30 -0.34 -19.45
C SER A 270 -1.09 0.61 -20.35
N ASN A 271 -0.62 1.86 -20.51
CA ASN A 271 -1.29 2.93 -21.25
C ASN A 271 -2.74 3.15 -20.80
N GLY A 272 -3.02 2.98 -19.51
CA GLY A 272 -4.34 3.16 -18.91
C GLY A 272 -5.29 1.98 -19.07
N LYS A 273 -4.79 0.82 -19.52
CA LYS A 273 -5.57 -0.42 -19.54
C LYS A 273 -5.85 -0.90 -18.11
N LEU A 274 -4.82 -1.02 -17.28
CA LEU A 274 -4.97 -1.36 -15.86
C LEU A 274 -5.19 -0.10 -15.03
N LYS A 275 -6.09 -0.13 -14.04
CA LYS A 275 -6.49 1.05 -13.27
C LYS A 275 -5.81 1.09 -11.91
N CYS A 276 -5.20 2.22 -11.58
CA CYS A 276 -4.82 2.56 -10.22
C CYS A 276 -6.05 3.10 -9.50
N ALA A 277 -6.68 2.28 -8.66
CA ALA A 277 -7.95 2.66 -8.04
C ALA A 277 -7.75 3.55 -6.81
N GLU A 278 -8.65 4.52 -6.65
CA GLU A 278 -8.70 5.33 -5.45
C GLU A 278 -9.14 4.47 -4.27
N HIS A 279 -8.44 4.58 -3.15
CA HIS A 279 -8.74 3.84 -1.94
C HIS A 279 -8.45 4.66 -0.68
N ARG A 280 -9.01 4.24 0.45
CA ARG A 280 -8.83 4.88 1.76
C ARG A 280 -8.82 3.84 2.89
N ALA A 281 -8.40 4.26 4.07
CA ALA A 281 -8.55 3.46 5.28
C ALA A 281 -9.39 4.22 6.32
N VAL A 282 -10.55 3.67 6.67
CA VAL A 282 -11.41 4.20 7.74
C VAL A 282 -10.99 3.66 9.10
N THR A 283 -11.34 4.38 10.16
CA THR A 283 -11.14 3.95 11.55
C THR A 283 -12.44 3.44 12.15
N ASN A 284 -12.37 2.96 13.39
CA ASN A 284 -13.54 2.55 14.15
C ASN A 284 -13.31 2.85 15.65
N SER A 285 -14.37 2.87 16.45
CA SER A 285 -14.29 3.25 17.86
C SER A 285 -13.98 2.12 18.84
N ARG A 286 -13.84 0.87 18.36
CA ARG A 286 -13.80 -0.31 19.23
C ARG A 286 -12.46 -1.04 19.22
N ASN A 287 -11.92 -1.28 18.03
CA ASN A 287 -10.81 -2.20 17.82
C ASN A 287 -9.66 -1.49 17.10
N ALA A 288 -8.44 -1.68 17.60
CA ALA A 288 -7.26 -1.30 16.86
C ALA A 288 -7.16 -2.14 15.57
N ARG A 289 -6.71 -1.51 14.48
CA ARG A 289 -6.44 -2.19 13.21
C ARG A 289 -4.95 -2.11 12.90
N THR A 290 -4.38 -3.22 12.45
CA THR A 290 -3.02 -3.26 11.90
C THR A 290 -3.07 -3.78 10.48
N SER A 291 -2.33 -3.15 9.56
CA SER A 291 -2.15 -3.66 8.20
C SER A 291 -0.77 -3.35 7.67
N THR A 292 -0.20 -4.27 6.90
CA THR A 292 1.16 -4.16 6.36
C THR A 292 1.11 -4.09 4.84
N ALA A 293 1.52 -2.94 4.29
CA ALA A 293 1.63 -2.73 2.86
C ALA A 293 3.09 -2.93 2.41
N PHE A 294 3.27 -3.76 1.38
CA PHE A 294 4.51 -3.99 0.67
C PHE A 294 4.40 -3.29 -0.70
N PHE A 295 5.16 -2.23 -0.88
CA PHE A 295 5.17 -1.44 -2.10
C PHE A 295 6.33 -1.90 -2.99
N PHE A 296 6.03 -2.27 -4.23
CA PHE A 296 7.03 -2.61 -5.25
C PHE A 296 7.22 -1.41 -6.16
N THR A 297 8.38 -0.78 -6.07
CA THR A 297 8.67 0.51 -6.71
C THR A 297 9.78 0.40 -7.72
N PRO A 298 9.72 1.18 -8.81
CA PRO A 298 10.86 1.39 -9.68
C PRO A 298 12.04 2.07 -8.96
N SER A 299 13.23 1.95 -9.54
CA SER A 299 14.40 2.75 -9.16
C SER A 299 14.14 4.24 -9.46
N PRO A 300 14.74 5.17 -8.71
CA PRO A 300 14.50 6.61 -8.91
C PRO A 300 14.75 7.10 -10.35
N ASP A 301 15.78 6.58 -11.02
CA ASP A 301 16.16 6.97 -12.37
C ASP A 301 15.48 6.14 -13.47
N CYS A 302 14.67 5.13 -13.10
CA CYS A 302 13.95 4.28 -14.04
C CYS A 302 13.05 5.12 -14.95
N LEU A 303 13.16 4.86 -16.26
CA LEU A 303 12.33 5.52 -17.27
C LEU A 303 10.95 4.83 -17.33
N ILE A 304 9.93 5.54 -16.89
CA ILE A 304 8.54 5.10 -16.97
C ILE A 304 7.92 5.65 -18.25
N LYS A 305 7.27 4.77 -19.01
CA LYS A 305 6.54 5.12 -20.24
C LYS A 305 5.50 4.03 -20.59
N PRO A 306 4.46 4.37 -21.37
CA PRO A 306 3.58 3.36 -21.95
C PRO A 306 4.37 2.31 -22.74
N ALA A 307 4.05 1.03 -22.56
CA ALA A 307 4.66 -0.05 -23.30
C ALA A 307 4.22 0.03 -24.77
N GLY A 308 5.18 0.04 -25.70
CA GLY A 308 4.90 0.22 -27.13
C GLY A 308 3.92 -0.80 -27.71
N ALA A 309 3.96 -2.06 -27.22
CA ALA A 309 3.05 -3.13 -27.61
C ALA A 309 1.56 -2.83 -27.29
N LEU A 310 1.30 -1.91 -26.35
CA LEU A 310 -0.05 -1.54 -25.90
C LEU A 310 -0.56 -0.25 -26.55
N ILE A 311 0.25 0.38 -27.41
CA ILE A 311 -0.10 1.59 -28.15
C ILE A 311 -0.53 1.20 -29.57
N ASN A 312 -1.75 1.55 -29.95
CA ASN A 312 -2.27 1.31 -31.30
C ASN A 312 -3.39 2.30 -31.63
N ALA A 313 -3.99 2.19 -32.83
CA ALA A 313 -5.04 3.11 -33.27
C ALA A 313 -6.28 3.13 -32.34
N SER A 314 -6.58 2.02 -31.65
CA SER A 314 -7.70 1.92 -30.71
C SER A 314 -7.32 2.30 -29.27
N ASN A 315 -6.03 2.31 -28.95
CA ASN A 315 -5.48 2.75 -27.67
C ASN A 315 -4.27 3.67 -27.90
N PRO A 316 -4.49 4.91 -28.35
CA PRO A 316 -3.40 5.86 -28.62
C PRO A 316 -2.63 6.17 -27.34
N GLN A 317 -1.38 6.61 -27.48
CA GLN A 317 -0.53 6.92 -26.33
C GLN A 317 -1.18 8.00 -25.45
N ARG A 318 -1.30 7.74 -24.15
CA ARG A 318 -1.96 8.66 -23.19
C ARG A 318 -0.96 9.38 -22.28
N TYR A 319 0.22 8.82 -22.10
CA TYR A 319 1.23 9.33 -21.17
C TYR A 319 2.57 9.55 -21.86
N LYS A 320 3.32 10.56 -21.39
CA LYS A 320 4.69 10.81 -21.83
C LYS A 320 5.68 9.92 -21.08
N ALA A 321 6.93 9.86 -21.55
CA ALA A 321 8.02 9.22 -20.81
C ALA A 321 8.59 10.18 -19.75
N PHE A 322 8.95 9.68 -18.58
CA PHE A 322 9.52 10.46 -17.47
C PHE A 322 10.34 9.56 -16.53
N GLN A 323 11.19 10.15 -15.69
CA GLN A 323 11.91 9.39 -14.65
C GLN A 323 11.03 9.22 -13.41
N TYR A 324 11.09 8.07 -12.74
CA TYR A 324 10.26 7.79 -11.57
C TYR A 324 10.44 8.82 -10.44
N LYS A 325 11.65 9.35 -10.23
CA LYS A 325 11.90 10.42 -9.25
C LYS A 325 11.15 11.73 -9.56
N GLU A 326 10.92 12.04 -10.83
CA GLU A 326 10.12 13.20 -11.24
C GLU A 326 8.66 12.99 -10.82
N PHE A 327 8.15 11.77 -11.02
CA PHE A 327 6.82 11.38 -10.58
C PHE A 327 6.64 11.50 -9.06
N ILE A 328 7.58 10.93 -8.29
CA ILE A 328 7.51 10.97 -6.82
C ILE A 328 7.63 12.40 -6.28
N THR A 329 8.48 13.22 -6.90
CA THR A 329 8.58 14.65 -6.54
C THR A 329 7.24 15.36 -6.77
N ASN A 330 6.62 15.15 -7.94
CA ASN A 330 5.29 15.71 -8.22
C ASN A 330 4.22 15.15 -7.28
N TYR A 331 4.22 13.84 -7.01
CA TYR A 331 3.28 13.20 -6.10
C TYR A 331 3.34 13.81 -4.70
N ALA A 332 4.54 14.05 -4.18
CA ALA A 332 4.74 14.72 -2.90
C ALA A 332 4.26 16.18 -2.93
N MET A 333 4.61 16.95 -3.97
CA MET A 333 4.17 18.35 -4.13
C MET A 333 2.65 18.49 -4.25
N LYS A 334 1.98 17.52 -4.89
CA LYS A 334 0.52 17.48 -5.03
C LYS A 334 -0.17 16.77 -3.85
N GLN A 335 0.58 16.34 -2.83
CA GLN A 335 0.06 15.61 -1.67
C GLN A 335 -0.77 14.37 -2.04
N GLY A 336 -0.42 13.70 -3.15
CA GLY A 336 -1.16 12.54 -3.65
C GLY A 336 -2.58 12.82 -4.16
N LYS A 337 -2.96 14.08 -4.38
CA LYS A 337 -4.28 14.46 -4.91
C LYS A 337 -4.50 13.89 -6.31
N THR A 338 -5.46 12.98 -6.41
CA THR A 338 -5.67 12.07 -7.56
C THR A 338 -6.12 12.78 -8.83
N ASP A 339 -6.78 13.93 -8.69
CA ASP A 339 -7.27 14.80 -9.75
C ASP A 339 -6.16 15.57 -10.50
N ILE A 340 -5.02 15.80 -9.85
CA ILE A 340 -3.94 16.65 -10.39
C ILE A 340 -2.59 15.93 -10.53
N VAL A 341 -2.40 14.78 -9.89
CA VAL A 341 -1.08 14.13 -9.83
C VAL A 341 -0.61 13.59 -11.19
N LEU A 342 -1.53 13.14 -12.04
CA LEU A 342 -1.20 12.60 -13.36
C LEU A 342 -1.10 13.66 -14.46
N GLU A 343 -1.66 14.86 -14.25
CA GLU A 343 -1.76 15.90 -15.29
C GLU A 343 -0.42 16.24 -15.96
N PRO A 344 0.69 16.41 -15.22
CA PRO A 344 1.98 16.69 -15.85
C PRO A 344 2.49 15.55 -16.75
N PHE A 345 2.01 14.32 -16.57
CA PHE A 345 2.51 13.12 -17.24
C PHE A 345 1.61 12.63 -18.37
N LYS A 346 0.41 13.20 -18.52
CA LYS A 346 -0.45 12.95 -19.67
C LYS A 346 0.08 13.65 -20.91
N LEU A 347 -0.15 13.06 -22.07
CA LEU A 347 -0.05 13.80 -23.33
C LEU A 347 -1.27 14.74 -23.39
N GLN A 348 -1.04 16.02 -23.68
CA GLN A 348 -2.14 16.94 -23.93
C GLN A 348 -2.93 16.43 -25.15
N ALA A 349 -4.25 16.39 -25.03
CA ALA A 349 -5.15 15.96 -26.08
C ALA A 349 -5.14 16.93 -27.27
#